data_AF-A0A0A9E1B8-F1
#
_entry.id   AF-A0A0A9E1B8-F1
#
_cell.length_a   1.000
_cell.length_b   1.000
_cell.length_c   1.000
_cell.angle_alpha   90.00
_cell.angle_beta   90.00
_cell.angle_gamma   90.00
#
_symmetry.space_group_name_H-M   'P 1'
#
loop_
_entity.id
_entity.type
_entity.pdbx_description
1 polymer ?
#
loop_
_entity_poly.entity_id
_entity_poly.type
_entity_poly.pdbx_seq_one_letter_code
_entity_poly.pdbx_strand_id
1 'polypeptide(L)'
;MDGVHDQQIEEHFGGLFSFDEYSESEDISLDGLEEELEEHKDYDVLISILTSGEKQRDRATMVEGNLGHVEKALIQDYVEDSDNLVLLHDQIHDCDVILSQIGSLLSGFQVHIGSISSEIRSLQEKSLDISLKLKNRKLVETKLAGFVEEIVAPPGLVNILVNGEFLLAGK
;
A
#
# COMPACT_ATOMS: atom_id res chain seq x y z
N MET A 1 -14.77 0.34 -18.36
CA MET A 1 -13.63 0.09 -19.26
C MET A 1 -13.20 -1.34 -19.01
N ASP A 2 -13.98 -2.30 -19.49
CA ASP A 2 -13.87 -3.71 -19.05
C ASP A 2 -14.16 -4.70 -20.18
N GLY A 3 -13.87 -4.30 -21.43
CA GLY A 3 -14.19 -5.09 -22.63
C GLY A 3 -12.98 -5.41 -23.49
N VAL A 4 -11.76 -5.21 -22.98
CA VAL A 4 -10.52 -5.36 -23.77
C VAL A 4 -9.67 -6.55 -23.28
N HIS A 5 -9.91 -7.06 -22.07
CA HIS A 5 -9.08 -8.13 -21.49
C HIS A 5 -9.55 -9.55 -21.83
N ASP A 6 -10.83 -9.76 -22.14
CA ASP A 6 -11.35 -11.08 -22.55
C ASP A 6 -10.93 -11.50 -23.97
N GLN A 7 -10.76 -10.54 -24.88
CA GLN A 7 -10.39 -10.84 -26.27
C GLN A 7 -8.94 -11.29 -26.46
N GLN A 8 -8.03 -10.95 -25.53
CA GLN A 8 -6.62 -11.34 -25.65
C GLN A 8 -6.34 -12.78 -25.21
N ILE A 9 -7.21 -13.37 -24.38
CA ILE A 9 -7.01 -14.74 -23.87
C ILE A 9 -7.51 -15.76 -24.92
N GLU A 10 -8.63 -15.50 -25.61
CA GLU A 10 -9.09 -16.37 -26.70
C GLU A 10 -8.10 -16.41 -27.88
N GLU A 11 -7.49 -15.28 -28.27
CA GLU A 11 -6.52 -15.28 -29.38
C GLU A 11 -5.20 -15.98 -29.03
N HIS A 12 -4.76 -15.91 -27.77
CA HIS A 12 -3.50 -16.53 -27.35
C HIS A 12 -3.62 -18.05 -27.17
N PHE A 13 -4.79 -18.56 -26.75
CA PHE A 13 -5.05 -20.00 -26.66
C PHE A 13 -5.35 -20.63 -28.02
N GLY A 14 -6.04 -19.92 -28.92
CA GLY A 14 -6.29 -20.38 -30.30
C GLY A 14 -5.02 -20.60 -31.13
N GLY A 15 -3.95 -19.87 -30.83
CA GLY A 15 -2.66 -20.01 -31.52
C GLY A 15 -1.83 -21.23 -31.11
N LEU A 16 -2.04 -21.79 -29.90
CA LEU A 16 -1.21 -22.89 -29.39
C LEU A 16 -1.57 -24.26 -29.99
N PHE A 17 -2.78 -24.40 -30.53
CA PHE A 17 -3.27 -25.63 -31.16
C PHE A 17 -3.34 -25.56 -32.70
N SER A 18 -2.64 -24.59 -33.32
CA SER A 18 -2.37 -24.67 -34.76
C SER A 18 -1.39 -25.82 -35.00
N PHE A 19 -1.94 -27.04 -35.03
CA PHE A 19 -1.31 -28.20 -35.62
C PHE A 19 -1.01 -27.80 -37.06
N ASP A 20 0.27 -27.59 -37.35
CA ASP A 20 0.77 -27.14 -38.65
C ASP A 20 0.38 -28.21 -39.68
N GLU A 21 -0.78 -28.04 -40.31
CA GLU A 21 -1.34 -28.94 -41.31
C GLU A 21 -0.62 -28.68 -42.65
N TYR A 22 0.70 -28.94 -42.66
CA TYR A 22 1.46 -29.17 -43.89
C TYR A 22 1.60 -30.68 -44.07
N SER A 23 0.50 -31.31 -44.45
CA SER A 23 0.56 -32.54 -45.21
C SER A 23 -0.08 -32.22 -46.55
N GLU A 24 0.72 -32.08 -47.60
CA GLU A 24 0.19 -32.13 -48.97
C GLU A 24 -0.51 -33.48 -49.10
N SER A 25 -1.83 -33.50 -48.96
CA SER A 25 -2.63 -34.69 -49.23
C SER A 25 -2.56 -34.92 -50.74
N GLU A 26 -1.69 -35.82 -51.18
CA GLU A 26 -1.86 -36.43 -52.50
C GLU A 26 -3.29 -36.99 -52.54
N ASP A 27 -4.13 -36.46 -53.43
CA ASP A 27 -5.45 -37.00 -53.69
C ASP A 27 -5.29 -38.40 -54.28
N ILE A 28 -5.25 -39.42 -53.42
CA ILE A 28 -5.17 -40.82 -53.83
C ILE A 28 -6.51 -41.15 -54.50
N SER A 29 -6.48 -41.36 -55.82
CA SER A 29 -7.63 -41.81 -56.59
C SER A 29 -8.01 -43.23 -56.15
N LEU A 30 -9.17 -43.38 -55.51
CA LEU A 30 -9.71 -44.66 -55.02
C LEU A 30 -10.49 -45.45 -56.08
N ASP A 31 -10.32 -45.11 -57.36
CA ASP A 31 -11.01 -45.75 -58.47
C ASP A 31 -10.52 -47.20 -58.62
N GLY A 32 -11.44 -48.17 -58.58
CA GLY A 32 -11.12 -49.62 -58.59
C GLY A 32 -10.89 -50.24 -57.20
N LEU A 33 -10.81 -49.46 -56.12
CA LEU A 33 -10.60 -49.97 -54.77
C LEU A 33 -11.75 -50.87 -54.28
N GLU A 34 -12.97 -50.61 -54.73
CA GLU A 34 -14.14 -51.41 -54.39
C GLU A 34 -14.04 -52.83 -54.95
N GLU A 35 -13.49 -52.99 -56.16
CA GLU A 35 -13.27 -54.31 -56.79
C GLU A 35 -12.13 -55.08 -56.09
N GLU A 36 -11.06 -54.38 -55.72
CA GLU A 36 -9.92 -54.97 -55.00
C GLU A 36 -10.27 -55.37 -53.55
N LEU A 37 -11.15 -54.59 -52.90
CA LEU A 37 -11.71 -54.93 -51.59
C LEU A 37 -12.67 -56.12 -51.69
N GLU A 38 -13.38 -56.28 -52.81
CA GLU A 38 -14.27 -57.42 -53.10
C GLU A 38 -13.51 -58.72 -53.37
N GLU A 39 -12.35 -58.65 -54.03
CA GLU A 39 -11.49 -59.81 -54.29
C GLU A 39 -10.83 -60.35 -53.02
N HIS A 40 -10.52 -59.47 -52.05
CA HIS A 40 -9.76 -59.82 -50.84
C HIS A 40 -10.58 -59.84 -49.53
N LYS A 41 -11.91 -59.94 -49.64
CA LYS A 41 -12.86 -59.92 -48.50
C LYS A 41 -12.58 -60.93 -47.40
N ASP A 42 -12.09 -62.10 -47.77
CA ASP A 42 -11.86 -63.22 -46.83
C ASP A 42 -10.44 -63.24 -46.27
N TYR A 43 -9.61 -62.23 -46.57
CA TYR A 43 -8.25 -62.19 -46.07
C TYR A 43 -8.24 -61.77 -44.59
N ASP A 44 -8.09 -62.77 -43.72
CA ASP A 44 -8.12 -62.64 -42.25
C ASP A 44 -7.21 -61.51 -41.72
N VAL A 45 -6.04 -61.32 -42.34
CA VAL A 45 -5.11 -60.24 -41.99
C VAL A 45 -5.69 -58.85 -42.33
N LEU A 46 -6.33 -58.66 -43.49
CA LEU A 46 -6.96 -57.38 -43.87
C LEU A 46 -8.13 -57.06 -42.94
N ILE A 47 -8.99 -58.05 -42.62
CA ILE A 47 -10.08 -57.88 -41.65
C ILE A 47 -9.52 -57.47 -40.29
N SER A 48 -8.44 -58.12 -39.83
CA SER A 48 -7.81 -57.80 -38.54
C SER A 48 -7.23 -56.37 -38.51
N ILE A 49 -6.64 -55.92 -39.62
CA ILE A 49 -6.08 -54.56 -39.76
C ILE A 49 -7.20 -53.52 -39.77
N LEU A 50 -8.28 -53.73 -40.54
CA LEU A 50 -9.42 -52.81 -40.59
C LEU A 50 -10.13 -52.72 -39.23
N THR A 51 -10.36 -53.85 -38.56
CA THR A 51 -10.96 -53.90 -37.22
C THR A 51 -10.06 -53.23 -36.17
N SER A 52 -8.74 -53.39 -36.29
CA SER A 52 -7.76 -52.70 -35.43
C SER A 52 -7.76 -51.18 -35.68
N GLY A 53 -7.88 -50.77 -36.95
CA GLY A 53 -8.01 -49.37 -37.34
C GLY A 53 -9.29 -48.72 -36.82
N GLU A 54 -10.42 -49.43 -36.86
CA GLU A 54 -11.69 -49.02 -36.25
C GLU A 54 -11.51 -48.82 -34.73
N LYS A 55 -10.94 -49.81 -34.03
CA LYS A 55 -10.65 -49.71 -32.59
C LYS A 55 -9.72 -48.55 -32.23
N GLN A 56 -8.76 -48.23 -33.09
CA GLN A 56 -7.85 -47.12 -32.86
C GLN A 56 -8.54 -45.76 -33.08
N ARG A 57 -9.44 -45.65 -34.05
CA ARG A 57 -10.30 -44.46 -34.24
C ARG A 57 -11.26 -44.27 -33.07
N ASP A 58 -11.89 -45.34 -32.57
CA ASP A 58 -12.75 -45.27 -31.39
C ASP A 58 -11.96 -44.79 -30.16
N ARG A 59 -10.72 -45.28 -30.00
CA ARG A 59 -9.85 -44.80 -28.93
C ARG A 59 -9.45 -43.33 -29.11
N ALA A 60 -9.15 -42.90 -30.34
CA ALA A 60 -8.81 -41.51 -30.62
C ALA A 60 -9.99 -40.57 -30.28
N THR A 61 -11.19 -40.89 -30.77
CA THR A 61 -12.41 -40.11 -30.47
C THR A 61 -12.73 -40.08 -28.97
N MET A 62 -12.51 -41.19 -28.26
CA MET A 62 -12.67 -41.25 -26.80
C MET A 62 -11.63 -40.39 -26.07
N VAL A 63 -10.37 -40.39 -26.51
CA VAL A 63 -9.31 -39.55 -25.92
C VAL A 63 -9.59 -38.07 -26.18
N GLU A 64 -10.01 -37.70 -27.38
CA GLU A 64 -10.42 -36.34 -27.72
C GLU A 64 -11.60 -35.88 -26.87
N GLY A 65 -12.62 -36.72 -26.70
CA GLY A 65 -13.76 -36.41 -25.82
C GLY A 65 -13.36 -36.24 -24.35
N ASN A 66 -12.46 -37.10 -23.85
CA ASN A 66 -11.93 -36.97 -22.49
C ASN A 66 -11.07 -35.71 -22.33
N LEU A 67 -10.26 -35.36 -23.34
CA LEU A 67 -9.45 -34.14 -23.34
C LEU A 67 -10.33 -32.90 -23.30
N GLY A 68 -11.35 -32.82 -24.16
CA GLY A 68 -12.30 -31.70 -24.16
C GLY A 68 -13.10 -31.60 -22.85
N HIS A 69 -13.44 -32.73 -22.22
CA HIS A 69 -14.05 -32.72 -20.88
C HIS A 69 -13.09 -32.19 -19.81
N VAL A 70 -11.83 -32.63 -19.82
CA VAL A 70 -10.81 -32.16 -18.86
C VAL A 70 -10.52 -30.67 -19.06
N GLU A 71 -10.40 -30.21 -20.31
CA GLU A 71 -10.20 -28.79 -20.62
C GLU A 71 -11.35 -27.95 -20.09
N LYS A 72 -12.60 -28.36 -20.35
CA LYS A 72 -13.77 -27.66 -19.83
C LYS A 72 -13.80 -27.61 -18.30
N ALA A 73 -13.41 -28.71 -17.63
CA ALA A 73 -13.32 -28.74 -16.19
C ALA A 73 -12.23 -27.79 -15.66
N LEU A 74 -11.06 -27.75 -16.31
CA LEU A 74 -9.97 -26.83 -15.94
C LEU A 74 -10.35 -25.36 -16.14
N ILE A 75 -11.04 -25.02 -17.22
CA ILE A 75 -11.55 -23.66 -17.44
C ILE A 75 -12.54 -23.30 -16.33
N GLN A 76 -13.43 -24.22 -15.98
CA GLN A 76 -14.41 -24.00 -14.91
C GLN A 76 -13.72 -23.76 -13.56
N ASP A 77 -12.74 -24.58 -13.19
CA ASP A 77 -11.95 -24.42 -11.95
C ASP A 77 -11.18 -23.08 -11.98
N TYR A 78 -10.60 -22.70 -13.11
CA TYR A 78 -9.89 -21.43 -13.26
C TYR A 78 -10.82 -20.21 -13.08
N VAL A 79 -12.03 -20.26 -13.65
CA VAL A 79 -13.03 -19.20 -13.50
C VAL A 79 -13.49 -19.10 -12.05
N GLU A 80 -13.71 -20.22 -11.37
CA GLU A 80 -14.07 -20.24 -9.95
C GLU A 80 -12.95 -19.66 -9.06
N ASP A 81 -11.70 -20.04 -9.32
CA ASP A 81 -10.54 -19.51 -8.60
C ASP A 81 -10.30 -18.01 -8.89
N SER A 82 -10.71 -17.52 -10.07
CA SER A 82 -10.63 -16.10 -10.45
C SER A 82 -11.47 -15.23 -9.51
N ASP A 83 -12.69 -15.65 -9.18
CA ASP A 83 -13.55 -14.93 -8.24
C ASP A 83 -12.89 -14.82 -6.85
N ASN A 84 -12.25 -15.90 -6.39
CA ASN A 84 -11.52 -15.90 -5.13
C ASN A 84 -10.31 -14.94 -5.15
N LEU A 85 -9.60 -14.85 -6.28
CA LEU A 85 -8.50 -13.90 -6.46
C LEU A 85 -8.99 -12.44 -6.43
N VAL A 86 -10.14 -12.16 -7.04
CA VAL A 86 -10.78 -10.83 -6.99
C VAL A 86 -11.16 -10.48 -5.55
N LEU A 87 -11.78 -11.41 -4.82
CA LEU A 87 -12.12 -11.19 -3.40
C LEU A 87 -10.87 -10.90 -2.55
N LEU A 88 -9.78 -11.63 -2.77
CA LEU A 88 -8.51 -11.37 -2.08
C LEU A 88 -7.95 -10.00 -2.43
N HIS A 89 -7.99 -9.61 -3.70
CA HIS A 89 -7.57 -8.29 -4.15
C HIS A 89 -8.39 -7.18 -3.47
N ASP A 90 -9.71 -7.34 -3.38
CA ASP A 90 -10.59 -6.39 -2.70
C ASP A 90 -10.25 -6.27 -1.21
N GLN A 91 -9.96 -7.39 -0.53
CA GLN A 91 -9.51 -7.37 0.87
C GLN A 91 -8.17 -6.67 1.06
N ILE A 92 -7.22 -6.89 0.15
CA ILE A 92 -5.93 -6.19 0.16
C ILE A 92 -6.15 -4.68 -0.06
N HIS A 93 -7.02 -4.33 -1.00
CA HIS A 93 -7.38 -2.94 -1.27
C HIS A 93 -8.00 -2.26 -0.05
N ASP A 94 -8.94 -2.93 0.64
CA ASP A 94 -9.54 -2.43 1.87
C ASP A 94 -8.48 -2.22 2.97
N CYS A 95 -7.53 -3.15 3.09
CA CYS A 95 -6.40 -2.99 4.01
C CYS A 95 -5.54 -1.77 3.66
N ASP A 96 -5.24 -1.54 2.39
CA ASP A 96 -4.49 -0.36 1.93
C ASP A 96 -5.23 0.94 2.23
N VAL A 97 -6.56 0.96 2.07
CA VAL A 97 -7.39 2.11 2.44
C VAL A 97 -7.30 2.38 3.94
N ILE A 98 -7.41 1.37 4.78
CA ILE A 98 -7.28 1.51 6.24
C ILE A 98 -5.88 2.00 6.62
N LEU A 99 -4.83 1.42 6.05
CA LEU A 99 -3.45 1.84 6.29
C LEU A 99 -3.21 3.29 5.85
N SER A 100 -3.77 3.70 4.72
CA SER A 100 -3.72 5.09 4.24
C SER A 100 -4.40 6.07 5.21
N GLN A 101 -5.57 5.69 5.75
CA GLN A 101 -6.27 6.49 6.76
C GLN A 101 -5.44 6.63 8.05
N ILE A 102 -4.83 5.53 8.52
CA ILE A 102 -3.94 5.55 9.68
C ILE A 102 -2.73 6.44 9.40
N GLY A 103 -2.14 6.35 8.20
CA GLY A 103 -1.04 7.19 7.78
C GLY A 103 -1.39 8.69 7.80
N SER A 104 -2.56 9.05 7.28
CA SER A 104 -3.07 10.42 7.32
C SER A 104 -3.26 10.92 8.75
N LEU A 105 -3.86 10.10 9.62
CA LEU A 105 -4.07 10.45 11.02
C LEU A 105 -2.75 10.66 11.78
N LEU A 106 -1.77 9.77 11.59
CA LEU A 106 -0.45 9.90 12.21
C LEU A 106 0.31 11.14 11.71
N SER A 107 0.21 11.45 10.42
CA SER A 107 0.75 12.68 9.86
C SER A 107 0.11 13.91 10.49
N GLY A 108 -1.22 13.90 10.67
CA GLY A 108 -1.95 14.94 11.40
C GLY A 108 -1.43 15.11 12.83
N PHE A 109 -1.27 14.02 13.59
CA PHE A 109 -0.72 14.09 14.94
C PHE A 109 0.71 14.67 14.97
N GLN A 110 1.56 14.30 14.01
CA GLN A 110 2.92 14.82 13.92
C GLN A 110 2.94 16.34 13.70
N VAL A 111 2.06 16.86 12.84
CA VAL A 111 1.88 18.31 12.63
C VAL A 111 1.38 18.99 13.92
N HIS A 112 0.35 18.44 14.56
CA HIS A 112 -0.21 19.03 15.78
C HIS A 112 0.81 19.06 16.94
N ILE A 113 1.56 17.97 17.16
CA ILE A 113 2.62 17.92 18.18
C ILE A 113 3.73 18.92 17.84
N GLY A 114 4.09 19.06 16.55
CA GLY A 114 5.03 20.06 16.08
C GLY A 114 4.59 21.49 16.43
N SER A 115 3.33 21.83 16.15
CA SER A 115 2.75 23.14 16.51
C SER A 115 2.76 23.39 18.02
N ILE A 116 2.23 22.44 18.80
CA ILE A 116 2.18 22.55 20.26
C ILE A 116 3.59 22.72 20.84
N SER A 117 4.57 21.97 20.33
CA SER A 117 5.97 22.07 20.77
C SER A 117 6.57 23.44 20.45
N SER A 118 6.25 24.02 19.28
CA SER A 118 6.66 25.37 18.91
C SER A 118 6.02 26.44 19.81
N GLU A 119 4.73 26.29 20.10
CA GLU A 119 4.00 27.19 20.99
C GLU A 119 4.55 27.15 22.42
N ILE A 120 4.84 25.96 22.95
CA ILE A 120 5.50 25.77 24.25
C ILE A 120 6.85 26.48 24.26
N ARG A 121 7.67 26.31 23.21
CA ARG A 121 8.97 26.99 23.11
C ARG A 121 8.82 28.50 23.12
N SER A 122 7.90 29.06 22.34
CA SER A 122 7.62 30.50 22.34
C SER A 122 7.19 31.00 23.71
N LEU A 123 6.35 30.24 24.42
CA LEU A 123 5.91 30.59 25.77
C LEU A 123 7.08 30.57 26.77
N GLN A 124 7.97 29.58 26.67
CA GLN A 124 9.17 29.48 27.49
C GLN A 124 10.12 30.66 27.26
N GLU A 125 10.37 31.03 26.00
CA GLU A 125 11.18 32.20 25.66
C GLU A 125 10.60 33.50 26.24
N LYS A 126 9.29 33.70 26.10
CA LYS A 126 8.59 34.85 26.70
C LYS A 126 8.70 34.87 28.23
N SER A 127 8.52 33.72 28.87
CA SER A 127 8.65 33.59 30.33
C SER A 127 10.07 33.93 30.82
N LEU A 128 11.09 33.49 30.08
CA LEU A 128 12.48 33.80 30.36
C LEU A 128 12.77 35.30 30.19
N ASP A 129 12.29 35.92 29.10
CA ASP A 129 12.43 37.37 28.86
C ASP A 129 11.80 38.19 30.00
N ILE A 130 10.57 37.86 30.40
CA ILE A 130 9.88 38.52 31.51
C ILE A 130 10.67 38.35 32.82
N SER A 131 11.17 37.13 33.07
CA SER A 131 11.97 36.83 34.27
C SER A 131 13.25 37.66 34.33
N LEU A 132 13.93 37.86 33.19
CA LEU A 132 15.11 38.72 33.09
C LEU A 132 14.76 40.20 33.31
N LYS A 133 13.69 40.70 32.67
CA LYS A 133 13.22 42.08 32.86
C LYS A 133 12.88 42.38 34.30
N LEU A 134 12.20 41.45 34.99
CA LEU A 134 11.87 41.57 36.40
C LEU A 134 13.13 41.61 37.27
N LYS A 135 14.10 40.72 37.04
CA LYS A 135 15.38 40.70 37.76
C LYS A 135 16.14 42.02 37.59
N ASN A 136 16.22 42.55 36.37
CA ASN A 136 16.86 43.82 36.08
C ASN A 136 16.17 44.96 36.83
N ARG A 137 14.83 45.01 36.81
CA ARG A 137 14.07 46.05 37.52
C ARG A 137 14.28 45.98 39.03
N LYS A 138 14.24 44.79 39.64
CA LYS A 138 14.54 44.61 41.07
C LYS A 138 15.96 45.05 41.42
N LEU A 139 16.94 44.71 40.58
CA LEU A 139 18.33 45.13 40.80
C LEU A 139 18.46 46.66 40.80
N VAL A 140 17.82 47.34 39.84
CA VAL A 140 17.80 48.80 39.77
C VAL A 140 17.10 49.40 40.98
N GLU A 141 15.95 48.85 41.37
CA GLU A 141 15.20 49.28 42.56
C GLU A 141 16.04 49.19 43.83
N THR A 142 16.72 48.06 44.06
CA THR A 142 17.60 47.89 45.23
C THR A 142 18.77 48.88 45.22
N LYS A 143 19.41 49.09 44.06
CA LYS A 143 20.50 50.06 43.93
C LYS A 143 20.02 51.50 44.19
N LEU A 144 18.86 51.86 43.66
CA LEU A 144 18.29 53.19 43.83
C LEU A 144 17.83 53.43 45.26
N ALA A 145 17.22 52.43 45.92
CA ALA A 145 16.83 52.52 47.32
C ALA A 145 18.03 52.80 48.23
N GLY A 146 19.13 52.05 48.07
CA GLY A 146 20.36 52.29 48.83
C GLY A 146 20.94 53.68 48.58
N PHE A 147 20.97 54.14 47.33
CA PHE A 147 21.42 55.50 47.01
C PHE A 147 20.55 56.59 47.66
N VAL A 148 19.22 56.40 47.68
CA VAL A 148 18.29 57.33 48.33
C VAL A 148 18.52 57.37 49.84
N GLU A 149 18.80 56.22 50.48
CA GLU A 149 19.14 56.16 51.91
C GLU A 149 20.45 56.90 52.23
N GLU A 150 21.45 56.87 51.34
CA GLU A 150 22.72 57.56 51.52
C GLU A 150 22.62 59.09 51.39
N ILE A 151 21.75 59.61 50.52
CA ILE A 151 21.58 61.06 50.30
C ILE A 151 20.57 61.70 51.27
N VAL A 152 19.62 60.93 51.79
CA VAL A 152 18.62 61.44 52.73
C VAL A 152 19.26 61.70 54.10
N ALA A 153 19.18 62.95 54.55
CA ALA A 153 19.58 63.30 55.91
C ALA A 153 18.66 62.57 56.92
N PRO A 154 19.22 61.80 57.87
CA PRO A 154 18.42 61.12 58.87
C PRO A 154 17.53 62.10 59.65
N PRO A 155 16.27 61.75 59.97
CA PRO A 155 15.35 62.65 60.68
C PRO A 155 15.93 63.18 62.00
N GLY A 156 16.72 62.36 62.70
CA GLY A 156 17.44 62.77 63.90
C GLY A 156 18.46 63.88 63.66
N LEU A 157 19.20 63.83 62.54
CA LEU A 157 20.14 64.88 62.14
C LEU A 157 19.40 66.19 61.82
N VAL A 158 18.28 66.10 61.10
CA VAL A 158 17.43 67.26 60.80
C VAL A 158 16.87 67.88 62.09
N ASN A 159 16.44 67.05 63.04
CA ASN A 159 15.91 67.51 64.32
C ASN A 159 16.96 68.25 65.16
N ILE A 160 18.20 67.75 65.17
CA ILE A 160 19.34 68.42 65.84
C ILE A 160 19.64 69.77 65.19
N LEU A 161 19.66 69.85 63.86
CA LEU A 161 19.95 71.08 63.12
C LEU A 161 18.86 72.14 63.28
N VAL A 162 17.57 71.75 63.29
CA VAL A 162 16.44 72.68 63.36
C VAL A 162 16.17 73.15 64.79
N ASN A 163 16.21 72.25 65.77
CA ASN A 163 15.87 72.58 67.16
C ASN A 163 17.06 73.02 68.01
N GLY A 164 18.29 72.94 67.49
CA GLY A 164 19.49 73.52 68.11
C GLY A 164 19.98 72.84 69.39
N GLU A 165 19.30 71.81 69.90
CA GLU A 165 19.76 71.06 71.07
C GLU A 165 20.78 70.00 70.67
N PHE A 166 22.06 70.37 70.71
CA PHE A 166 23.08 69.41 71.09
C PHE A 166 22.79 69.02 72.53
N LEU A 167 22.22 67.83 72.74
CA LEU A 167 22.28 67.16 74.03
C LEU A 167 23.75 66.89 74.33
N LEU A 168 24.43 67.92 74.84
CA LEU A 168 25.58 67.76 75.69
C LEU A 168 25.08 66.97 76.90
N ALA A 169 25.19 65.66 76.80
CA ALA A 169 25.21 64.81 77.97
C ALA A 169 26.45 65.23 78.79
N GLY A 170 26.24 66.23 79.65
CA GLY A 170 27.09 66.45 80.79
C GLY A 170 26.94 65.27 81.75
N LYS A 171 28.10 64.70 82.09
CA LYS A 171 28.36 63.63 83.08
C LYS A 171 28.02 62.21 82.66
#